data_AF-A0A836QAF8-F1
#
_entry.id   AF-A0A836QAF8-F1
#
_cell.length_a   1.000
_cell.length_b   1.000
_cell.length_c   1.000
_cell.angle_alpha   90.00
_cell.angle_beta   90.00
_cell.angle_gamma   90.00
#
_symmetry.space_group_name_H-M   'P 1'
#
loop_
_entity.id
_entity.type
_entity.pdbx_description
1 polymer ?
#
loop_
_entity_poly.entity_id
_entity_poly.type
_entity_poly.pdbx_seq_one_letter_code
_entity_poly.pdbx_strand_id
1 'polypeptide(L)'
;MATKAINYQILQLLYWNLALYKDKLGQDSFEFQQKSHQSRLLDLKQNGKTRVKINASGCCSSCMKLHNLVLPLSKALRNLPVPNPDCESTLYSANIWCISIYLAAKESDVEAEKLPAAVESIPELPKLADVVKTHERDPPAESEQKKFKQVEDNTLAWILSVLTLSFGAGMSFFSPIAGGLLVLWSIPFFPPLIIRWPRLLSFVKYSWERWALLGIGFLLALLILLVTQLTERKINTSTKNSTIPSYQVLLIEDHSSSTRSRIQVRIVAPEARTARERARVSMNAAREILASQLSDDPKNPQYEYISVILEASKKTAGLGYALAEAEFAPDGKGRQGVMSDVSENQWKWKVRSSKARVNPDDI
;
A
#
# COMPACT_ATOMS: atom_id res chain seq x y z
N MET A 1 16.79 -7.99 20.11
CA MET A 1 15.41 -8.34 19.70
C MET A 1 14.62 -7.05 19.61
N ALA A 2 14.17 -6.67 18.42
CA ALA A 2 13.36 -5.47 18.27
C ALA A 2 11.96 -5.76 18.84
N THR A 3 11.61 -5.11 19.94
CA THR A 3 10.24 -5.06 20.46
C THR A 3 9.38 -4.42 19.36
N LYS A 4 8.61 -5.21 18.61
CA LYS A 4 7.64 -4.69 17.63
C LYS A 4 6.73 -3.71 18.38
N ALA A 5 6.73 -2.45 17.99
CA ALA A 5 5.83 -1.47 18.56
C ALA A 5 4.39 -1.95 18.35
N ILE A 6 3.66 -2.16 19.45
CA ILE A 6 2.22 -2.43 19.41
C ILE A 6 1.56 -1.17 18.84
N ASN A 7 0.82 -1.30 17.74
CA ASN A 7 0.01 -0.22 17.18
C ASN A 7 -1.49 -0.53 17.35
N TYR A 8 -2.35 0.47 17.18
CA TYR A 8 -3.79 0.28 17.41
C TYR A 8 -4.45 -0.73 16.46
N GLN A 9 -3.86 -0.99 15.29
CA GLN A 9 -4.34 -2.06 14.40
C GLN A 9 -4.15 -3.44 15.01
N ILE A 10 -3.00 -3.68 15.68
CA ILE A 10 -2.75 -4.93 16.41
C ILE A 10 -3.72 -5.06 17.60
N LEU A 11 -3.94 -3.97 18.36
CA LEU A 11 -4.86 -3.99 19.51
C LEU A 11 -6.31 -4.27 19.10
N GLN A 12 -6.81 -3.57 18.06
CA GLN A 12 -8.17 -3.79 17.52
C GLN A 12 -8.43 -5.27 17.32
N LEU A 13 -7.45 -5.90 16.72
CA LEU A 13 -7.54 -7.25 16.26
C LEU A 13 -7.38 -8.28 17.38
N LEU A 14 -6.44 -8.07 18.31
CA LEU A 14 -6.29 -8.89 19.52
C LEU A 14 -7.60 -8.93 20.31
N TYR A 15 -8.23 -7.77 20.50
CA TYR A 15 -9.51 -7.69 21.20
C TYR A 15 -10.65 -8.34 20.41
N TRP A 16 -10.67 -8.23 19.08
CA TRP A 16 -11.66 -8.94 18.27
C TRP A 16 -11.55 -10.47 18.41
N ASN A 17 -10.34 -11.01 18.37
CA ASN A 17 -10.13 -12.44 18.54
C ASN A 17 -10.45 -12.91 19.96
N LEU A 18 -10.15 -12.08 20.97
CA LEU A 18 -10.52 -12.39 22.34
C LEU A 18 -12.05 -12.39 22.51
N ALA A 19 -12.75 -11.46 21.85
CA ALA A 19 -14.21 -11.47 21.80
C ALA A 19 -14.75 -12.76 21.14
N LEU A 20 -14.20 -13.16 19.98
CA LEU A 20 -14.56 -14.43 19.32
C LEU A 20 -14.33 -15.64 20.22
N TYR A 21 -13.19 -15.68 20.92
CA TYR A 21 -12.85 -16.76 21.82
C TYR A 21 -13.82 -16.83 23.01
N LYS A 22 -14.16 -15.69 23.60
CA LYS A 22 -15.15 -15.59 24.69
C LYS A 22 -16.54 -16.03 24.26
N ASP A 23 -17.00 -15.57 23.10
CA ASP A 23 -18.30 -15.93 22.54
C ASP A 23 -18.40 -17.45 22.29
N LYS A 24 -17.34 -18.08 21.75
CA LYS A 24 -17.28 -19.54 21.59
C LYS A 24 -17.36 -20.32 22.90
N LEU A 25 -16.93 -19.72 24.01
CA LEU A 25 -17.06 -20.30 25.35
C LEU A 25 -18.41 -19.98 26.02
N GLY A 26 -19.32 -19.29 25.32
CA GLY A 26 -20.58 -18.82 25.89
C GLY A 26 -20.42 -17.68 26.91
N GLN A 27 -19.25 -17.05 26.97
CA GLN A 27 -18.95 -15.96 27.89
C GLN A 27 -19.20 -14.61 27.24
N ASP A 28 -19.56 -13.61 28.06
CA ASP A 28 -19.73 -12.24 27.58
C ASP A 28 -18.46 -11.76 26.85
N SER A 29 -18.67 -11.27 25.63
CA SER A 29 -17.65 -10.82 24.71
C SER A 29 -17.78 -9.34 24.34
N PHE A 30 -18.84 -8.66 24.80
CA PHE A 30 -19.21 -7.32 24.35
C PHE A 30 -18.13 -6.28 24.69
N GLU A 31 -17.58 -6.33 25.91
CA GLU A 31 -16.48 -5.46 26.33
C GLU A 31 -15.26 -5.56 25.39
N PHE A 32 -14.94 -6.77 24.94
CA PHE A 32 -13.82 -6.99 24.02
C PHE A 32 -14.14 -6.51 22.59
N GLN A 33 -15.40 -6.61 22.16
CA GLN A 33 -15.84 -5.96 20.92
C GLN A 33 -15.68 -4.43 21.03
N GLN A 34 -16.06 -3.82 22.16
CA GLN A 34 -15.87 -2.38 22.38
C GLN A 34 -14.39 -1.97 22.32
N LYS A 35 -13.49 -2.70 23.00
CA LYS A 35 -12.04 -2.45 22.95
C LYS A 35 -11.48 -2.58 21.53
N SER A 36 -11.99 -3.52 20.73
CA SER A 36 -11.65 -3.65 19.33
C SER A 36 -12.01 -2.37 18.54
N HIS A 37 -13.26 -1.92 18.64
CA HIS A 37 -13.75 -0.75 17.92
C HIS A 37 -13.12 0.57 18.37
N GLN A 38 -12.81 0.72 19.66
CA GLN A 38 -12.04 1.87 20.14
C GLN A 38 -10.64 1.90 19.51
N SER A 39 -9.97 0.75 19.42
CA SER A 39 -8.65 0.66 18.82
C SER A 39 -8.71 1.03 17.34
N ARG A 40 -9.76 0.64 16.60
CA ARG A 40 -9.99 1.08 15.21
C ARG A 40 -10.07 2.61 15.11
N LEU A 41 -10.84 3.25 15.98
CA LEU A 41 -10.97 4.71 16.00
C LEU A 41 -9.63 5.40 16.31
N LEU A 42 -8.83 4.85 17.23
CA LEU A 42 -7.52 5.37 17.56
C LEU A 42 -6.50 5.18 16.43
N ASP A 43 -6.56 4.08 15.68
CA ASP A 43 -5.78 3.89 14.45
C ASP A 43 -6.15 4.94 13.40
N LEU A 44 -7.44 5.16 13.15
CA LEU A 44 -7.91 6.21 12.23
C LEU A 44 -7.42 7.60 12.68
N LYS A 45 -7.42 7.88 13.98
CA LYS A 45 -6.88 9.12 14.55
C LYS A 45 -5.37 9.25 14.33
N GLN A 46 -4.59 8.19 14.56
CA GLN A 46 -3.15 8.17 14.30
C GLN A 46 -2.84 8.41 12.82
N ASN A 47 -3.68 7.91 11.92
CA ASN A 47 -3.59 8.13 10.48
C ASN A 47 -4.15 9.49 10.02
N GLY A 48 -4.36 10.44 10.95
CA GLY A 48 -4.76 11.81 10.65
C GLY A 48 -6.22 12.01 10.25
N LYS A 49 -7.09 11.00 10.44
CA LYS A 49 -8.52 11.13 10.13
C LYS A 49 -9.25 11.90 11.23
N THR A 50 -10.20 12.74 10.85
CA THR A 50 -10.98 13.58 11.77
C THR A 50 -12.47 13.20 11.81
N ARG A 51 -12.96 12.50 10.78
CA ARG A 51 -14.35 12.06 10.64
C ARG A 51 -14.41 10.58 10.28
N VAL A 52 -15.43 9.90 10.78
CA VAL A 52 -15.65 8.46 10.57
C VAL A 52 -17.08 8.20 10.14
N LYS A 53 -17.27 7.15 9.35
CA LYS A 53 -18.58 6.69 8.86
C LYS A 53 -18.86 5.30 9.40
N ILE A 54 -20.06 5.08 9.91
CA ILE A 54 -20.48 3.76 10.38
C ILE A 54 -20.97 2.93 9.20
N ASN A 55 -20.33 1.77 9.01
CA ASN A 55 -20.83 0.74 8.13
C ASN A 55 -21.50 -0.36 8.97
N ALA A 56 -22.78 -0.59 8.75
CA ALA A 56 -23.56 -1.61 9.44
C ALA A 56 -24.26 -2.54 8.44
N SER A 57 -23.79 -2.57 7.18
CA SER A 57 -24.28 -3.48 6.16
C SER A 57 -24.18 -4.93 6.65
N GLY A 58 -25.25 -5.70 6.43
CA GLY A 58 -25.33 -7.11 6.85
C GLY A 58 -25.53 -7.35 8.35
N CYS A 59 -25.79 -6.30 9.15
CA CYS A 59 -26.09 -6.43 10.58
C CYS A 59 -27.61 -6.40 10.86
N CYS A 60 -28.02 -6.53 12.12
CA CYS A 60 -29.44 -6.49 12.52
C CYS A 60 -30.12 -5.11 12.26
N SER A 61 -31.45 -5.10 12.38
CA SER A 61 -32.31 -3.92 12.16
C SER A 61 -31.93 -2.72 13.04
N SER A 62 -31.54 -2.97 14.30
CA SER A 62 -31.07 -1.94 15.22
C SER A 62 -29.79 -1.27 14.71
N CYS A 63 -28.79 -2.05 14.29
CA CYS A 63 -27.53 -1.54 13.73
C CYS A 63 -27.70 -0.83 12.39
N MET A 64 -28.67 -1.24 11.58
CA MET A 64 -28.97 -0.56 10.30
C MET A 64 -29.40 0.89 10.48
N LYS A 65 -29.97 1.27 11.64
CA LYS A 65 -30.28 2.67 11.97
C LYS A 65 -29.02 3.54 12.09
N LEU A 66 -27.87 2.93 12.37
CA LEU A 66 -26.58 3.61 12.46
C LEU A 66 -25.83 3.63 11.12
N HIS A 67 -26.30 2.90 10.10
CA HIS A 67 -25.62 2.79 8.83
C HIS A 67 -25.50 4.15 8.12
N ASN A 68 -24.33 4.42 7.55
CA ASN A 68 -23.98 5.67 6.87
C ASN A 68 -23.98 6.92 7.74
N LEU A 69 -24.16 6.82 9.06
CA LEU A 69 -23.96 7.95 9.94
C LEU A 69 -22.49 8.36 9.95
N VAL A 70 -22.25 9.65 9.72
CA VAL A 70 -20.93 10.26 9.70
C VAL A 70 -20.77 11.06 10.98
N LEU A 71 -19.72 10.76 11.73
CA LEU A 71 -19.47 11.30 13.06
C LEU A 71 -18.09 11.94 13.12
N PRO A 72 -17.92 13.06 13.85
CA PRO A 72 -16.60 13.51 14.27
C PRO A 72 -15.89 12.40 15.05
N LEU A 73 -14.64 12.10 14.72
CA LEU A 73 -13.88 11.00 15.33
C LEU A 73 -13.79 11.15 16.85
N SER A 74 -13.63 12.38 17.34
CA SER A 74 -13.60 12.70 18.78
C SER A 74 -14.92 12.37 19.49
N LYS A 75 -16.06 12.51 18.80
CA LYS A 75 -17.39 12.14 19.32
C LYS A 75 -17.62 10.63 19.23
N ALA A 76 -17.18 10.00 18.15
CA ALA A 76 -17.22 8.54 18.01
C ALA A 76 -16.43 7.84 19.12
N LEU A 77 -15.26 8.36 19.51
CA LEU A 77 -14.47 7.83 20.63
C LEU A 77 -15.17 8.02 21.99
N ARG A 78 -15.93 9.11 22.18
CA ARG A 78 -16.61 9.40 23.45
C ARG A 78 -17.94 8.67 23.62
N ASN A 79 -18.69 8.47 22.53
CA ASN A 79 -20.01 7.85 22.60
C ASN A 79 -19.96 6.36 22.28
N LEU A 80 -18.98 5.94 21.47
CA LEU A 80 -18.77 4.57 20.99
C LEU A 80 -20.05 3.82 20.60
N PRO A 81 -20.88 4.35 19.67
CA PRO A 81 -22.14 3.73 19.27
C PRO A 81 -22.01 2.36 18.57
N VAL A 82 -20.80 2.02 18.14
CA VAL A 82 -20.42 0.70 17.61
C VAL A 82 -19.31 0.12 18.47
N PRO A 83 -19.44 -1.12 18.97
CA PRO A 83 -20.55 -2.05 18.75
C PRO A 83 -21.86 -1.55 19.39
N ASN A 84 -22.99 -1.78 18.72
CA ASN A 84 -24.29 -1.31 19.20
C ASN A 84 -24.76 -2.19 20.37
N PRO A 85 -25.06 -1.63 21.56
CA PRO A 85 -25.54 -2.40 22.70
C PRO A 85 -26.91 -3.04 22.45
N ASP A 86 -27.73 -2.44 21.58
CA ASP A 86 -29.04 -2.97 21.19
C ASP A 86 -28.95 -3.92 19.99
N CYS A 87 -27.77 -4.50 19.73
CA CYS A 87 -27.58 -5.43 18.62
C CYS A 87 -28.15 -6.80 18.97
N GLU A 88 -29.11 -7.26 18.16
CA GLU A 88 -29.78 -8.55 18.35
C GLU A 88 -29.07 -9.72 17.65
N SER A 89 -28.02 -9.43 16.87
CA SER A 89 -27.26 -10.46 16.18
C SER A 89 -26.46 -11.31 17.17
N THR A 90 -26.46 -12.62 16.95
CA THR A 90 -25.67 -13.60 17.67
C THR A 90 -24.70 -14.31 16.72
N LEU A 91 -23.66 -14.95 17.26
CA LEU A 91 -22.71 -15.73 16.46
C LEU A 91 -22.59 -17.19 16.93
N TYR A 92 -21.86 -17.47 17.99
CA TYR A 92 -21.72 -18.84 18.54
C TYR A 92 -22.51 -19.05 19.84
N SER A 93 -22.83 -17.97 20.55
CA SER A 93 -23.60 -18.02 21.79
C SER A 93 -24.77 -17.03 21.77
N ALA A 94 -25.55 -16.99 22.85
CA ALA A 94 -26.62 -16.01 23.02
C ALA A 94 -26.11 -14.58 23.33
N ASN A 95 -24.79 -14.39 23.44
CA ASN A 95 -24.20 -13.09 23.66
C ASN A 95 -24.28 -12.23 22.39
N ILE A 96 -24.32 -10.90 22.58
CA ILE A 96 -24.41 -9.91 21.51
C ILE A 96 -23.19 -10.01 20.60
N TRP A 97 -23.41 -10.04 19.28
CA TRP A 97 -22.36 -10.06 18.26
C TRP A 97 -22.61 -9.00 17.18
N CYS A 98 -21.97 -7.85 17.32
CA CYS A 98 -22.12 -6.75 16.36
C CYS A 98 -20.98 -6.77 15.33
N ILE A 99 -21.33 -6.82 14.04
CA ILE A 99 -20.35 -6.79 12.94
C ILE A 99 -20.13 -5.40 12.33
N SER A 100 -20.88 -4.39 12.80
CA SER A 100 -20.76 -3.01 12.33
C SER A 100 -19.35 -2.47 12.58
N ILE A 101 -18.86 -1.56 11.73
CA ILE A 101 -17.48 -1.05 11.78
C ILE A 101 -17.41 0.44 11.47
N TYR A 102 -16.41 1.13 12.03
CA TYR A 102 -16.00 2.46 11.61
C TYR A 102 -15.07 2.44 10.39
N LEU A 103 -15.43 3.22 9.38
CA LEU A 103 -14.62 3.54 8.22
C LEU A 103 -14.19 5.01 8.26
N ALA A 104 -13.14 5.38 7.53
CA ALA A 104 -12.85 6.79 7.28
C ALA A 104 -13.99 7.40 6.45
N ALA A 105 -14.51 8.56 6.88
CA ALA A 105 -15.52 9.27 6.08
C ALA A 105 -14.86 9.93 4.86
N LYS A 106 -15.59 10.01 3.74
CA LYS A 106 -15.17 10.74 2.56
C LYS A 106 -15.32 12.25 2.79
N GLU A 107 -14.63 13.06 1.99
CA GLU A 107 -14.76 14.52 2.11
C GLU A 107 -16.19 15.00 1.82
N SER A 108 -16.84 14.38 0.83
CA SER A 108 -18.23 14.64 0.41
C SER A 108 -19.31 14.13 1.36
N ASP A 109 -18.96 13.27 2.32
CA ASP A 109 -19.92 12.76 3.30
C ASP A 109 -20.34 13.88 4.27
N VAL A 110 -21.65 14.04 4.50
CA VAL A 110 -22.23 15.06 5.39
C VAL A 110 -22.34 14.52 6.81
N GLU A 111 -21.91 15.30 7.81
CA GLU A 111 -22.01 14.90 9.22
C GLU A 111 -23.47 14.78 9.67
N ALA A 112 -23.73 13.79 10.53
CA ALA A 112 -25.07 13.57 11.06
C ALA A 112 -25.48 14.70 12.02
N GLU A 113 -26.68 15.26 11.81
CA GLU A 113 -27.25 16.31 12.67
C GLU A 113 -27.50 15.82 14.10
N LYS A 114 -27.91 14.55 14.24
CA LYS A 114 -28.20 13.92 15.53
C LYS A 114 -27.19 12.82 15.83
N LEU A 115 -26.48 12.98 16.94
CA LEU A 115 -25.53 11.99 17.41
C LEU A 115 -26.25 10.81 18.10
N PRO A 116 -25.77 9.57 17.93
CA PRO A 116 -26.21 8.44 18.74
C PRO A 116 -25.94 8.68 20.22
N ALA A 117 -26.76 8.06 21.07
CA ALA A 117 -26.55 8.05 22.52
C ALA A 117 -25.18 7.47 22.87
N ALA A 118 -24.58 7.97 23.95
CA ALA A 118 -23.35 7.40 24.47
C ALA A 118 -23.64 6.06 25.15
N VAL A 119 -22.78 5.08 24.95
CA VAL A 119 -22.83 3.82 25.71
C VAL A 119 -22.44 4.11 27.17
N GLU A 120 -23.17 3.54 28.12
CA GLU A 120 -23.05 3.85 29.55
C GLU A 120 -21.65 3.60 30.14
N SER A 121 -20.96 2.56 29.68
CA SER A 121 -19.60 2.23 30.09
C SER A 121 -18.70 1.95 28.89
N ILE A 122 -17.64 2.75 28.75
CA ILE A 122 -16.62 2.60 27.71
C ILE A 122 -15.34 2.09 28.40
N PRO A 123 -14.89 0.86 28.11
CA PRO A 123 -13.70 0.30 28.75
C PRO A 123 -12.44 1.07 28.34
N GLU A 124 -11.48 1.23 29.25
CA GLU A 124 -10.21 1.90 28.93
C GLU A 124 -9.27 0.99 28.12
N LEU A 125 -8.54 1.60 27.17
CA LEU A 125 -7.48 0.96 26.41
C LEU A 125 -6.10 1.25 27.03
N PRO A 126 -5.14 0.31 26.94
CA PRO A 126 -3.76 0.57 27.34
C PRO A 126 -3.16 1.70 26.49
N LYS A 127 -2.48 2.64 27.14
CA LYS A 127 -1.74 3.72 26.45
C LYS A 127 -0.55 3.12 25.73
N LEU A 128 -0.45 3.35 24.42
CA LEU A 128 0.74 3.00 23.65
C LEU A 128 1.82 4.06 23.91
N ALA A 129 3.08 3.64 24.13
CA ALA A 129 4.19 4.56 24.30
C ALA A 129 4.48 5.32 22.99
N ASP A 130 4.73 6.62 23.09
CA ASP A 130 5.06 7.46 21.95
C ASP A 130 6.39 7.00 21.31
N VAL A 131 6.38 6.81 19.99
CA VAL A 131 7.58 6.44 19.23
C VAL A 131 8.54 7.63 19.22
N VAL A 132 9.67 7.48 19.93
CA VAL A 132 10.76 8.48 20.01
C VAL A 132 11.39 8.70 18.62
N LYS A 133 11.41 9.97 18.17
CA LYS A 133 12.18 10.41 17.00
C LYS A 133 13.67 10.49 17.37
N THR A 134 14.53 9.86 16.57
CA THR A 134 15.99 9.82 16.78
C THR A 134 16.68 11.14 16.44
N HIS A 135 17.73 11.45 17.21
CA HIS A 135 18.51 12.69 17.31
C HIS A 135 19.25 13.17 16.04
N GLU A 136 19.25 14.49 15.82
CA GLU A 136 20.29 15.23 15.09
C GLU A 136 21.51 15.50 16.00
N ARG A 137 22.72 15.53 15.42
CA ARG A 137 24.01 15.70 16.12
C ARG A 137 24.76 16.88 15.51
N ASP A 138 25.33 17.76 16.35
CA ASP A 138 26.03 18.98 15.92
C ASP A 138 27.46 18.73 15.36
N PRO A 139 27.96 19.58 14.43
CA PRO A 139 29.29 19.43 13.82
C PRO A 139 30.43 20.17 14.56
N PRO A 140 31.71 19.74 14.41
CA PRO A 140 32.87 20.32 15.09
C PRO A 140 33.60 21.42 14.29
N ALA A 141 34.55 22.11 14.96
CA ALA A 141 35.08 23.45 14.62
C ALA A 141 36.13 23.53 13.47
N GLU A 142 36.26 24.77 12.96
CA GLU A 142 36.72 25.18 11.62
C GLU A 142 38.23 25.08 11.32
N SER A 143 39.09 24.86 12.31
CA SER A 143 40.55 24.89 12.12
C SER A 143 41.17 23.53 11.72
N GLU A 144 40.59 22.41 12.14
CA GLU A 144 40.95 21.08 11.65
C GLU A 144 40.46 20.84 10.20
N GLN A 145 39.38 21.52 9.80
CA GLN A 145 38.77 21.45 8.47
C GLN A 145 39.68 21.90 7.32
N LYS A 146 40.59 22.86 7.52
CA LYS A 146 41.43 23.38 6.43
C LYS A 146 42.61 22.46 6.07
N LYS A 147 43.24 21.82 7.06
CA LYS A 147 44.33 20.86 6.81
C LYS A 147 43.80 19.51 6.32
N PHE A 148 42.62 19.10 6.82
CA PHE A 148 41.93 17.90 6.35
C PHE A 148 41.45 18.08 4.90
N LYS A 149 40.84 19.23 4.56
CA LYS A 149 40.39 19.53 3.18
C LYS A 149 41.47 19.37 2.11
N GLN A 150 42.70 19.81 2.36
CA GLN A 150 43.74 19.80 1.32
C GLN A 150 44.34 18.40 1.06
N VAL A 151 44.34 17.53 2.08
CA VAL A 151 44.74 16.12 1.92
C VAL A 151 43.59 15.29 1.35
N GLU A 152 42.36 15.56 1.80
CA GLU A 152 41.13 14.92 1.34
C GLU A 152 40.81 15.25 -0.13
N ASP A 153 41.02 16.50 -0.57
CA ASP A 153 40.79 16.89 -1.97
C ASP A 153 41.68 16.12 -2.96
N ASN A 154 42.92 15.81 -2.58
CA ASN A 154 43.85 15.06 -3.43
C ASN A 154 43.55 13.56 -3.44
N THR A 155 43.15 12.97 -2.30
CA THR A 155 42.75 11.56 -2.24
C THR A 155 41.39 11.32 -2.88
N LEU A 156 40.41 12.20 -2.64
CA LEU A 156 39.12 12.19 -3.35
C LEU A 156 39.31 12.31 -4.85
N ALA A 157 40.27 13.12 -5.31
CA ALA A 157 40.51 13.28 -6.74
C ALA A 157 40.95 11.98 -7.43
N TRP A 158 41.85 11.23 -6.78
CA TRP A 158 42.25 9.91 -7.23
C TRP A 158 41.09 8.92 -7.18
N ILE A 159 40.35 8.89 -6.06
CA ILE A 159 39.23 7.96 -5.86
C ILE A 159 38.12 8.20 -6.89
N LEU A 160 37.72 9.45 -7.13
CA LEU A 160 36.68 9.82 -8.10
C LEU A 160 37.09 9.51 -9.54
N SER A 161 38.34 9.80 -9.92
CA SER A 161 38.84 9.50 -11.26
C SER A 161 38.94 7.98 -11.50
N VAL A 162 39.41 7.21 -10.52
CA VAL A 162 39.49 5.74 -10.60
C VAL A 162 38.09 5.10 -10.57
N LEU A 163 37.16 5.61 -9.77
CA LEU A 163 35.77 5.14 -9.75
C LEU A 163 35.06 5.41 -11.07
N THR A 164 35.23 6.59 -11.65
CA THR A 164 34.58 6.95 -12.93
C THR A 164 35.18 6.19 -14.11
N LEU A 165 36.50 5.97 -14.11
CA LEU A 165 37.17 5.09 -15.07
C LEU A 165 36.69 3.64 -14.96
N SER A 166 36.64 3.09 -13.73
CA SER A 166 36.21 1.70 -13.51
C SER A 166 34.72 1.51 -13.80
N PHE A 167 33.88 2.49 -13.46
CA PHE A 167 32.47 2.50 -13.81
C PHE A 167 32.27 2.63 -15.32
N GLY A 168 33.04 3.47 -16.02
CA GLY A 168 33.05 3.56 -17.48
C GLY A 168 33.43 2.23 -18.13
N ALA A 169 34.49 1.58 -17.65
CA ALA A 169 34.93 0.27 -18.12
C ALA A 169 33.86 -0.82 -17.90
N GLY A 170 33.20 -0.81 -16.74
CA GLY A 170 32.08 -1.70 -16.45
C GLY A 170 30.86 -1.43 -17.34
N MET A 171 30.53 -0.17 -17.59
CA MET A 171 29.41 0.20 -18.46
C MET A 171 29.67 -0.12 -19.94
N SER A 172 30.92 -0.23 -20.39
CA SER A 172 31.25 -0.64 -21.77
C SER A 172 30.71 -2.04 -22.11
N PHE A 173 30.49 -2.92 -21.12
CA PHE A 173 29.85 -4.23 -21.34
C PHE A 173 28.36 -4.15 -21.63
N PHE A 174 27.68 -3.10 -21.17
CA PHE A 174 26.23 -2.91 -21.31
C PHE A 174 25.88 -1.90 -22.41
N SER A 175 26.71 -0.87 -22.57
CA SER A 175 26.57 0.16 -23.60
C SER A 175 27.97 0.60 -24.04
N PRO A 176 28.50 0.05 -25.14
CA PRO A 176 29.87 0.32 -25.60
C PRO A 176 30.13 1.82 -25.83
N ILE A 177 29.10 2.54 -26.30
CA ILE A 177 29.16 3.97 -26.61
C ILE A 177 29.21 4.80 -25.32
N ALA A 178 28.33 4.53 -24.36
CA ALA A 178 28.30 5.28 -23.09
C ALA A 178 29.53 4.97 -22.22
N GLY A 179 29.95 3.70 -22.17
CA GLY A 179 31.15 3.28 -21.44
C GLY A 179 32.43 3.86 -22.04
N GLY A 180 32.58 3.79 -23.36
CA GLY A 180 33.74 4.38 -24.06
C GLY A 180 33.85 5.89 -23.83
N LEU A 181 32.74 6.62 -23.88
CA LEU A 181 32.70 8.05 -23.62
C LEU A 181 33.13 8.40 -22.19
N LEU A 182 32.69 7.64 -21.18
CA LEU A 182 33.11 7.86 -19.79
C LEU A 182 34.58 7.55 -19.54
N VAL A 183 35.09 6.47 -20.13
CA VAL A 183 36.50 6.12 -20.00
C VAL A 183 37.35 7.25 -20.58
N LEU A 184 37.07 7.69 -21.81
CA LEU A 184 37.75 8.82 -22.46
C LEU A 184 37.61 10.12 -21.67
N TRP A 185 36.44 10.40 -21.10
CA TRP A 185 36.16 11.61 -20.34
C TRP A 185 36.85 11.64 -18.97
N SER A 186 37.16 10.49 -18.36
CA SER A 186 37.77 10.39 -17.03
C SER A 186 39.29 10.62 -17.03
N ILE A 187 39.98 10.31 -18.13
CA ILE A 187 41.46 10.39 -18.27
C ILE A 187 42.01 11.80 -17.94
N PRO A 188 41.42 12.91 -18.42
CA PRO A 188 41.94 14.25 -18.18
C PRO A 188 41.88 14.72 -16.71
N PHE A 189 41.08 14.04 -15.87
CA PHE A 189 40.85 14.42 -14.47
C PHE A 189 41.78 13.73 -13.47
N PHE A 190 42.69 12.87 -13.94
CA PHE A 190 43.71 12.28 -13.08
C PHE A 190 44.62 13.38 -12.48
N PRO A 191 44.96 13.33 -11.18
CA PRO A 191 45.73 14.36 -10.48
C PRO A 191 46.99 14.89 -11.19
N PRO A 192 47.86 14.07 -11.81
CA PRO A 192 49.02 14.59 -12.53
C PRO A 192 48.67 15.43 -13.78
N LEU A 193 47.49 15.21 -14.38
CA LEU A 193 47.01 15.94 -15.56
C LEU A 193 46.17 17.15 -15.15
N ILE A 194 45.31 17.02 -14.14
CA ILE A 194 44.39 18.07 -13.68
C ILE A 194 45.13 19.27 -13.04
N ILE A 195 46.33 19.06 -12.49
CA ILE A 195 47.18 20.12 -11.92
C ILE A 195 47.73 21.04 -13.02
N ARG A 196 47.82 20.55 -14.28
CA ARG A 196 48.32 21.32 -15.42
C ARG A 196 47.24 22.13 -16.15
N TRP A 197 45.96 21.87 -15.88
CA TRP A 197 44.81 22.57 -16.47
C TRP A 197 44.79 24.09 -16.32
N PRO A 198 45.15 24.70 -15.17
CA PRO A 198 45.13 26.15 -15.04
C PRO A 198 46.16 26.86 -15.94
N ARG A 199 47.09 26.13 -16.58
CA ARG A 199 47.96 26.67 -17.62
C ARG A 199 47.37 26.60 -19.03
N LEU A 200 46.38 25.73 -19.25
CA LEU A 200 45.79 25.42 -20.56
C LEU A 200 44.39 26.02 -20.75
N LEU A 201 43.62 26.13 -19.66
CA LEU A 201 42.24 26.63 -19.65
C LEU A 201 42.11 27.67 -18.53
N SER A 202 42.28 28.95 -18.89
CA SER A 202 42.28 30.08 -17.96
C SER A 202 40.95 30.30 -17.22
N PHE A 203 39.87 29.70 -17.70
CA PHE A 203 38.53 29.79 -17.11
C PHE A 203 38.24 28.73 -16.04
N VAL A 204 39.12 27.74 -15.82
CA VAL A 204 38.91 26.67 -14.82
C VAL A 204 39.86 26.85 -13.63
N LYS A 205 39.60 27.93 -12.89
CA LYS A 205 40.49 28.42 -11.81
C LYS A 205 40.22 27.70 -10.50
N TYR A 206 38.98 27.31 -10.23
CA TYR A 206 38.57 26.70 -8.97
C TYR A 206 38.45 25.17 -9.07
N SER A 207 38.74 24.47 -7.97
CA SER A 207 38.68 22.99 -7.92
C SER A 207 37.26 22.46 -8.18
N TRP A 208 36.24 23.14 -7.66
CA TRP A 208 34.82 22.85 -7.92
C TRP A 208 34.50 22.79 -9.41
N GLU A 209 35.02 23.73 -10.22
CA GLU A 209 34.68 23.83 -11.65
C GLU A 209 35.18 22.61 -12.44
N ARG A 210 36.29 22.01 -11.99
CA ARG A 210 36.84 20.79 -12.56
C ARG A 210 35.95 19.59 -12.25
N TRP A 211 35.49 19.47 -11.00
CA TRP A 211 34.57 18.41 -10.61
C TRP A 211 33.20 18.56 -11.26
N ALA A 212 32.73 19.79 -11.47
CA ALA A 212 31.49 20.06 -12.21
C ALA A 212 31.56 19.57 -13.66
N LEU A 213 32.71 19.75 -14.35
CA LEU A 213 32.92 19.23 -15.70
C LEU A 213 32.97 17.71 -15.77
N LEU A 214 33.54 17.04 -14.76
CA LEU A 214 33.48 15.59 -14.64
C LEU A 214 32.03 15.12 -14.45
N GLY A 215 31.27 15.81 -13.59
CA GLY A 215 29.85 15.53 -13.35
C GLY A 215 28.99 15.69 -14.60
N ILE A 216 29.26 16.69 -15.44
CA ILE A 216 28.53 16.89 -16.70
C ILE A 216 28.75 15.71 -17.66
N GLY A 217 29.99 15.24 -17.82
CA GLY A 217 30.28 14.07 -18.66
C GLY A 217 29.60 12.79 -18.13
N PHE A 218 29.54 12.63 -16.81
CA PHE A 218 28.82 11.53 -16.17
C PHE A 218 27.31 11.57 -16.46
N LEU A 219 26.68 12.73 -16.33
CA LEU A 219 25.27 12.93 -16.65
C LEU A 219 24.97 12.65 -18.13
N LEU A 220 25.88 13.03 -19.02
CA LEU A 220 25.73 12.82 -20.45
C LEU A 220 25.75 11.33 -20.82
N ALA A 221 26.64 10.55 -20.19
CA ALA A 221 26.69 9.10 -20.37
C ALA A 221 25.44 8.39 -19.79
N LEU A 222 24.95 8.85 -18.63
CA LEU A 222 23.69 8.36 -18.07
C LEU A 222 22.50 8.65 -18.98
N LEU A 223 22.47 9.83 -19.60
CA LEU A 223 21.43 10.19 -20.55
C LEU A 223 21.46 9.31 -21.79
N ILE A 224 22.64 9.01 -22.34
CA ILE A 224 22.80 8.06 -23.45
C ILE A 224 22.29 6.66 -23.05
N LEU A 225 22.67 6.17 -21.86
CA LEU A 225 22.20 4.90 -21.32
C LEU A 225 20.66 4.87 -21.17
N LEU A 226 20.07 5.94 -20.64
CA LEU A 226 18.62 6.07 -20.49
C LEU A 226 17.90 6.06 -21.85
N VAL A 227 18.45 6.77 -22.84
CA VAL A 227 17.87 6.79 -24.19
C VAL A 227 17.96 5.42 -24.85
N THR A 228 19.08 4.70 -24.73
CA THR A 228 19.20 3.33 -25.27
C THR A 228 18.21 2.38 -24.60
N GLN A 229 18.08 2.44 -23.27
CA GLN A 229 17.11 1.65 -22.50
C GLN A 229 15.66 1.98 -22.87
N LEU A 230 15.32 3.26 -23.05
CA LEU A 230 13.98 3.69 -23.48
C LEU A 230 13.66 3.22 -24.89
N THR A 231 14.65 3.21 -25.79
CA THR A 231 14.49 2.75 -27.17
C THR A 231 14.26 1.24 -27.22
N GLU A 232 15.06 0.45 -26.47
CA GLU A 232 14.83 -0.99 -26.31
C GLU A 232 13.49 -1.30 -25.65
N ARG A 233 13.10 -0.53 -24.63
CA ARG A 233 11.80 -0.69 -23.96
C ARG A 233 10.64 -0.44 -24.93
N LYS A 234 10.73 0.60 -25.77
CA LYS A 234 9.71 0.92 -26.79
C LYS A 234 9.55 -0.21 -27.82
N ILE A 235 10.67 -0.79 -28.27
CA ILE A 235 10.67 -1.92 -29.22
C ILE A 235 10.04 -3.17 -28.58
N ASN A 236 10.37 -3.46 -27.32
CA ASN A 236 9.84 -4.62 -26.59
C ASN A 236 8.38 -4.46 -26.12
N THR A 237 7.92 -3.23 -25.89
CA THR A 237 6.50 -2.96 -25.58
C THR A 237 5.60 -2.96 -26.81
N SER A 238 6.15 -2.70 -28.00
CA SER A 238 5.35 -2.59 -29.24
C SER A 238 4.88 -3.94 -29.80
N THR A 239 5.43 -5.08 -29.34
CA THR A 239 5.14 -6.41 -29.91
C THR A 239 4.12 -7.25 -29.15
N LYS A 240 3.50 -6.75 -28.06
CA LYS A 240 2.41 -7.46 -27.36
C LYS A 240 1.30 -6.51 -26.90
N ASN A 241 0.50 -6.02 -27.84
CA ASN A 241 -0.84 -5.53 -27.53
C ASN A 241 -1.74 -6.74 -27.23
N SER A 242 -1.70 -7.25 -25.99
CA SER A 242 -2.76 -8.12 -25.50
C SER A 242 -3.89 -7.23 -25.01
N THR A 243 -4.90 -7.01 -25.85
CA THR A 243 -6.17 -6.41 -25.46
C THR A 243 -6.77 -7.28 -24.35
N ILE A 244 -6.90 -6.73 -23.14
CA ILE A 244 -7.55 -7.42 -22.04
C ILE A 244 -9.05 -7.50 -22.38
N PRO A 245 -9.68 -8.69 -22.30
CA PRO A 245 -11.10 -8.83 -22.58
C PRO A 245 -11.96 -7.92 -21.69
N SER A 246 -13.06 -7.41 -22.25
CA SER A 246 -13.99 -6.56 -21.50
C SER A 246 -14.77 -7.38 -20.46
N TYR A 247 -15.24 -6.73 -19.39
CA TYR A 247 -16.04 -7.36 -18.35
C TYR A 247 -17.26 -6.51 -17.98
N GLN A 248 -18.30 -7.17 -17.49
CA GLN A 248 -19.50 -6.55 -16.93
C GLN A 248 -19.61 -6.89 -15.44
N VAL A 249 -19.90 -5.89 -14.61
CA VAL A 249 -20.20 -6.09 -13.19
C VAL A 249 -21.65 -6.52 -13.03
N LEU A 250 -21.86 -7.63 -12.32
CA LEU A 250 -23.20 -8.17 -12.03
C LEU A 250 -23.70 -7.75 -10.65
N LEU A 251 -22.84 -7.91 -9.64
CA LEU A 251 -23.20 -7.71 -8.25
C LEU A 251 -21.98 -7.23 -7.46
N ILE A 252 -22.23 -6.30 -6.54
CA ILE A 252 -21.23 -5.80 -5.59
C ILE A 252 -21.82 -6.00 -4.20
N GLU A 253 -21.10 -6.75 -3.36
CA GLU A 253 -21.51 -7.09 -2.00
C GLU A 253 -20.43 -6.63 -1.01
N ASP A 254 -20.86 -6.03 0.09
CA ASP A 254 -19.97 -5.68 1.19
C ASP A 254 -19.78 -6.89 2.10
N HIS A 255 -18.53 -7.33 2.24
CA HIS A 255 -18.13 -8.45 3.11
C HIS A 255 -17.15 -8.01 4.19
N SER A 256 -17.20 -6.72 4.52
CA SER A 256 -16.39 -6.14 5.58
C SER A 256 -16.61 -6.89 6.88
N SER A 257 -15.52 -7.11 7.60
CA SER A 257 -15.60 -7.46 9.02
C SER A 257 -15.15 -6.26 9.83
N SER A 258 -15.42 -6.31 11.13
CA SER A 258 -14.85 -5.40 12.13
C SER A 258 -13.33 -5.23 12.07
N THR A 259 -12.59 -6.17 11.48
CA THR A 259 -11.12 -6.14 11.36
C THR A 259 -10.60 -5.66 10.00
N ARG A 260 -11.44 -5.63 8.96
CA ARG A 260 -11.01 -5.26 7.61
C ARG A 260 -12.21 -4.88 6.75
N SER A 261 -12.12 -3.75 6.05
CA SER A 261 -13.10 -3.39 5.03
C SER A 261 -12.88 -4.22 3.76
N ARG A 262 -13.94 -4.89 3.29
CA ARG A 262 -13.86 -5.86 2.20
C ARG A 262 -15.05 -5.73 1.27
N ILE A 263 -14.79 -5.89 -0.02
CA ILE A 263 -15.84 -5.95 -1.03
C ILE A 263 -15.70 -7.22 -1.85
N GLN A 264 -16.81 -7.89 -2.14
CA GLN A 264 -16.88 -8.99 -3.09
C GLN A 264 -17.62 -8.50 -4.33
N VAL A 265 -17.09 -8.79 -5.50
CA VAL A 265 -17.66 -8.36 -6.77
C VAL A 265 -17.78 -9.53 -7.71
N ARG A 266 -18.97 -9.74 -8.26
CA ARG A 266 -19.23 -10.75 -9.28
C ARG A 266 -19.24 -10.08 -10.65
N ILE A 267 -18.46 -10.62 -11.56
CA ILE A 267 -18.33 -10.12 -12.94
C ILE A 267 -18.56 -11.24 -13.95
N VAL A 268 -18.83 -10.86 -15.19
CA VAL A 268 -18.85 -11.77 -16.35
C VAL A 268 -17.97 -11.20 -17.46
N ALA A 269 -17.20 -12.05 -18.13
CA ALA A 269 -16.33 -11.70 -19.24
C ALA A 269 -16.35 -12.82 -20.29
N PRO A 270 -17.34 -12.82 -21.21
CA PRO A 270 -17.57 -13.91 -22.16
C PRO A 270 -16.39 -14.16 -23.11
N GLU A 271 -15.62 -13.12 -23.37
CA GLU A 271 -14.44 -13.13 -24.23
C GLU A 271 -13.22 -13.81 -23.57
N ALA A 272 -13.22 -14.00 -22.24
CA ALA A 272 -12.12 -14.62 -21.51
C ALA A 272 -12.18 -16.16 -21.58
N ARG A 273 -11.67 -16.72 -22.68
CA ARG A 273 -11.79 -18.16 -22.99
C ARG A 273 -10.73 -19.02 -22.29
N THR A 274 -9.54 -18.48 -22.06
CA THR A 274 -8.45 -19.22 -21.41
C THR A 274 -8.36 -18.92 -19.91
N ALA A 275 -7.84 -19.87 -19.13
CA ALA A 275 -7.56 -19.65 -17.70
C ALA A 275 -6.66 -18.42 -17.46
N ARG A 276 -5.73 -18.14 -18.39
CA ARG A 276 -4.84 -16.98 -18.31
C ARG A 276 -5.58 -15.67 -18.53
N GLU A 277 -6.46 -15.61 -19.52
CA GLU A 277 -7.29 -14.43 -19.78
C GLU A 277 -8.26 -14.18 -18.63
N ARG A 278 -8.93 -15.22 -18.12
CA ARG A 278 -9.84 -15.13 -16.97
C ARG A 278 -9.16 -14.56 -15.73
N ALA A 279 -7.96 -15.07 -15.42
CA ALA A 279 -7.15 -14.53 -14.34
C ALA A 279 -6.79 -13.06 -14.59
N ARG A 280 -6.32 -12.70 -15.79
CA ARG A 280 -5.97 -11.30 -16.13
C ARG A 280 -7.16 -10.35 -16.00
N VAL A 281 -8.31 -10.72 -16.54
CA VAL A 281 -9.54 -9.91 -16.47
C VAL A 281 -9.95 -9.73 -15.01
N SER A 282 -9.99 -10.81 -14.23
CA SER A 282 -10.37 -10.75 -12.81
C SER A 282 -9.41 -9.88 -12.00
N MET A 283 -8.10 -9.99 -12.24
CA MET A 283 -7.09 -9.16 -11.59
C MET A 283 -7.18 -7.69 -11.99
N ASN A 284 -7.44 -7.40 -13.26
CA ASN A 284 -7.59 -6.02 -13.72
C ASN A 284 -8.86 -5.38 -13.18
N ALA A 285 -9.99 -6.09 -13.25
CA ALA A 285 -11.24 -5.67 -12.63
C ALA A 285 -11.06 -5.41 -11.13
N ALA A 286 -10.34 -6.27 -10.41
CA ALA A 286 -10.06 -6.06 -8.99
C ALA A 286 -9.33 -4.74 -8.73
N ARG A 287 -8.33 -4.38 -9.54
CA ARG A 287 -7.61 -3.10 -9.39
C ARG A 287 -8.49 -1.91 -9.77
N GLU A 288 -9.16 -1.99 -10.91
CA GLU A 288 -9.99 -0.90 -11.44
C GLU A 288 -11.15 -0.61 -10.50
N ILE A 289 -11.84 -1.64 -10.00
CA ILE A 289 -12.98 -1.49 -9.11
C ILE A 289 -12.53 -1.00 -7.72
N LEU A 290 -11.44 -1.54 -7.18
CA LEU A 290 -10.91 -1.05 -5.90
C LEU A 290 -10.47 0.41 -5.98
N ALA A 291 -9.90 0.83 -7.12
CA ALA A 291 -9.55 2.22 -7.38
C ALA A 291 -10.77 3.12 -7.64
N SER A 292 -11.81 2.60 -8.31
CA SER A 292 -13.01 3.37 -8.69
C SER A 292 -14.08 3.49 -7.62
N GLN A 293 -14.01 2.72 -6.52
CA GLN A 293 -14.85 2.88 -5.33
C GLN A 293 -14.52 4.17 -4.50
N LEU A 294 -13.96 5.19 -5.17
CA LEU A 294 -13.84 6.59 -4.78
C LEU A 294 -13.32 6.81 -3.37
N SER A 295 -12.00 6.70 -3.23
CA SER A 295 -11.25 7.63 -2.41
C SER A 295 -10.37 8.45 -3.34
N ASP A 296 -10.41 9.78 -3.24
CA ASP A 296 -9.55 10.68 -4.03
C ASP A 296 -8.06 10.52 -3.68
N ASP A 297 -7.76 9.82 -2.59
CA ASP A 297 -6.41 9.41 -2.21
C ASP A 297 -6.17 7.94 -2.58
N PRO A 298 -5.36 7.63 -3.61
CA PRO A 298 -4.97 6.25 -3.95
C PRO A 298 -4.20 5.54 -2.83
N LYS A 299 -3.79 6.24 -1.76
CA LYS A 299 -3.21 5.65 -0.55
C LYS A 299 -4.25 5.26 0.50
N ASN A 300 -5.53 5.62 0.33
CA ASN A 300 -6.56 5.42 1.34
C ASN A 300 -7.91 4.98 0.74
N PRO A 301 -8.00 3.79 0.11
CA PRO A 301 -9.23 3.29 -0.49
C PRO A 301 -10.34 3.06 0.55
N GLN A 302 -11.61 3.18 0.14
CA GLN A 302 -12.77 2.88 1.01
C GLN A 302 -12.74 1.43 1.52
N TYR A 303 -12.31 0.51 0.66
CA TYR A 303 -12.13 -0.90 0.96
C TYR A 303 -10.64 -1.26 0.97
N GLU A 304 -10.20 -1.98 1.98
CA GLU A 304 -8.80 -2.42 2.15
C GLU A 304 -8.50 -3.72 1.39
N TYR A 305 -9.55 -4.40 0.90
CA TYR A 305 -9.48 -5.69 0.20
C TYR A 305 -10.66 -5.85 -0.77
N ILE A 306 -10.40 -6.53 -1.88
CA ILE A 306 -11.42 -6.93 -2.85
C ILE A 306 -11.27 -8.41 -3.24
N SER A 307 -12.39 -9.11 -3.39
CA SER A 307 -12.47 -10.41 -4.07
C SER A 307 -13.34 -10.26 -5.32
N VAL A 308 -12.77 -10.54 -6.50
CA VAL A 308 -13.51 -10.57 -7.76
C VAL A 308 -13.74 -12.01 -8.17
N ILE A 309 -15.01 -12.38 -8.33
CA ILE A 309 -15.44 -13.68 -8.84
C ILE A 309 -15.90 -13.49 -10.27
N LEU A 310 -15.23 -14.17 -11.20
CA LEU A 310 -15.65 -14.27 -12.59
C LEU A 310 -16.63 -15.43 -12.74
N GLU A 311 -17.89 -15.11 -12.96
CA GLU A 311 -18.96 -16.07 -13.20
C GLU A 311 -18.98 -16.54 -14.66
N ALA A 312 -19.47 -17.75 -14.89
CA ALA A 312 -19.57 -18.31 -16.23
C ALA A 312 -20.58 -17.58 -17.13
N SER A 313 -21.76 -17.28 -16.59
CA SER A 313 -22.80 -16.52 -17.27
C SER A 313 -23.59 -15.70 -16.24
N LYS A 314 -24.36 -14.72 -16.74
CA LYS A 314 -25.26 -13.93 -15.89
C LYS A 314 -26.35 -14.78 -15.23
N LYS A 315 -26.75 -15.88 -15.86
CA LYS A 315 -27.81 -16.78 -15.39
C LYS A 315 -27.36 -17.66 -14.22
N THR A 316 -26.06 -17.96 -14.14
CA THR A 316 -25.51 -18.84 -13.09
C THR A 316 -24.71 -18.12 -12.02
N ALA A 317 -24.75 -16.79 -12.01
CA ALA A 317 -24.11 -16.00 -10.97
C ALA A 317 -24.62 -16.41 -9.59
N GLY A 318 -23.71 -16.72 -8.66
CA GLY A 318 -24.06 -17.17 -7.31
C GLY A 318 -24.38 -18.66 -7.18
N LEU A 319 -24.46 -19.43 -8.27
CA LEU A 319 -24.76 -20.88 -8.23
C LEU A 319 -23.51 -21.77 -8.08
N GLY A 320 -22.32 -21.17 -7.89
CA GLY A 320 -21.08 -21.90 -7.64
C GLY A 320 -20.23 -22.21 -8.88
N TYR A 321 -20.56 -21.64 -10.05
CA TYR A 321 -19.85 -21.84 -11.31
C TYR A 321 -18.78 -20.77 -11.59
N ALA A 322 -17.97 -20.45 -10.57
CA ALA A 322 -16.90 -19.47 -10.71
C ALA A 322 -15.79 -19.97 -11.65
N LEU A 323 -15.54 -19.24 -12.74
CA LEU A 323 -14.48 -19.51 -13.71
C LEU A 323 -13.11 -19.01 -13.23
N ALA A 324 -13.09 -17.93 -12.45
CA ALA A 324 -11.90 -17.43 -11.80
C ALA A 324 -12.26 -16.64 -10.54
N GLU A 325 -11.32 -16.55 -9.62
CA GLU A 325 -11.39 -15.73 -8.43
C GLU A 325 -10.06 -14.98 -8.28
N ALA A 326 -10.11 -13.67 -8.12
CA ALA A 326 -8.95 -12.84 -7.86
C ALA A 326 -9.18 -12.03 -6.59
N GLU A 327 -8.43 -12.35 -5.55
CA GLU A 327 -8.38 -11.58 -4.31
C GLU A 327 -7.18 -10.63 -4.33
N PHE A 328 -7.41 -9.37 -3.96
CA PHE A 328 -6.41 -8.31 -3.97
C PHE A 328 -6.39 -7.54 -2.65
N ALA A 329 -5.19 -7.47 -2.05
CA ALA A 329 -4.87 -6.77 -0.82
C ALA A 329 -3.63 -5.88 -1.04
N PRO A 330 -3.79 -4.58 -1.37
CA PRO A 330 -2.67 -3.71 -1.74
C PRO A 330 -1.56 -3.62 -0.67
N ASP A 331 -1.97 -3.68 0.60
CA ASP A 331 -1.14 -3.60 1.79
C ASP A 331 -0.34 -4.89 2.08
N GLY A 332 -0.59 -5.98 1.35
CA GLY A 332 0.07 -7.27 1.55
C GLY A 332 -0.40 -8.05 2.78
N LYS A 333 -1.49 -7.63 3.43
CA LYS A 333 -2.01 -8.26 4.65
C LYS A 333 -3.12 -9.28 4.38
N GLY A 334 -3.24 -9.76 3.13
CA GLY A 334 -4.16 -10.80 2.69
C GLY A 334 -5.63 -10.51 2.94
N ARG A 335 -6.40 -11.53 3.33
CA ARG A 335 -7.85 -11.39 3.57
C ARG A 335 -8.18 -10.90 4.98
N GLN A 336 -7.34 -11.23 5.97
CA GLN A 336 -7.63 -10.96 7.38
C GLN A 336 -7.02 -9.66 7.94
N GLY A 337 -6.08 -9.02 7.23
CA GLY A 337 -5.41 -7.82 7.75
C GLY A 337 -4.22 -8.18 8.65
N VAL A 338 -3.98 -7.37 9.67
CA VAL A 338 -2.80 -7.43 10.56
C VAL A 338 -2.66 -8.75 11.35
N MET A 339 -3.64 -9.67 11.22
CA MET A 339 -3.84 -10.86 12.05
C MET A 339 -2.93 -12.03 11.74
N SER A 340 -2.15 -11.97 10.67
CA SER A 340 -1.34 -13.11 10.31
C SER A 340 0.15 -12.80 10.42
N ASP A 341 0.69 -13.02 11.61
CA ASP A 341 2.06 -13.55 11.69
C ASP A 341 2.13 -14.97 11.05
N VAL A 342 0.98 -15.57 10.69
CA VAL A 342 0.87 -16.71 9.79
C VAL A 342 1.25 -16.27 8.37
N SER A 343 2.37 -16.79 7.86
CA SER A 343 2.89 -16.51 6.51
C SER A 343 1.84 -16.70 5.40
N GLU A 344 0.88 -17.61 5.59
CA GLU A 344 -0.17 -17.95 4.62
C GLU A 344 -1.16 -16.82 4.31
N ASN A 345 -1.32 -15.82 5.18
CA ASN A 345 -2.18 -14.65 4.93
C ASN A 345 -1.38 -13.37 4.61
N GLN A 346 -0.06 -13.45 4.51
CA GLN A 346 0.78 -12.35 4.03
C GLN A 346 0.94 -12.42 2.51
N TRP A 347 0.00 -11.82 1.78
CA TRP A 347 0.04 -11.76 0.32
C TRP A 347 -0.69 -10.53 -0.20
N LYS A 348 -0.29 -10.11 -1.41
CA LYS A 348 -0.97 -9.04 -2.16
C LYS A 348 -2.02 -9.58 -3.14
N TRP A 349 -1.72 -10.72 -3.75
CA TRP A 349 -2.59 -11.37 -4.73
C TRP A 349 -2.79 -12.83 -4.37
N LYS A 350 -4.04 -13.27 -4.47
CA LYS A 350 -4.38 -14.70 -4.47
C LYS A 350 -5.36 -14.93 -5.61
N VAL A 351 -4.96 -15.76 -6.58
CA VAL A 351 -5.70 -15.91 -7.84
C VAL A 351 -5.92 -17.38 -8.12
N ARG A 352 -7.15 -17.73 -8.44
CA ARG A 352 -7.59 -19.06 -8.87
C ARG A 352 -8.27 -18.90 -10.21
N SER A 353 -7.99 -19.81 -11.14
CA SER A 353 -8.69 -19.82 -12.43
C SER A 353 -8.90 -21.24 -12.89
N SER A 354 -10.11 -21.50 -13.35
CA SER A 354 -10.52 -22.76 -13.95
C SER A 354 -9.96 -22.90 -15.36
N LYS A 355 -9.53 -24.13 -15.69
CA LYS A 355 -9.17 -24.56 -17.05
C LYS A 355 -10.38 -25.06 -17.85
N ALA A 356 -11.56 -25.12 -17.25
CA ALA A 356 -12.77 -25.61 -17.90
C ALA A 356 -13.08 -24.79 -19.15
N ARG A 357 -13.31 -25.45 -20.28
CA ARG A 357 -13.85 -24.81 -21.47
C ARG A 357 -15.34 -24.66 -21.23
N VAL A 358 -15.78 -23.42 -21.08
CA VAL A 358 -17.17 -23.08 -20.84
C VAL A 358 -17.55 -22.11 -21.94
N ASN A 359 -18.51 -22.50 -22.77
CA ASN A 359 -19.11 -21.59 -23.73
C ASN A 359 -20.20 -20.80 -23.00
N PRO A 360 -20.23 -19.46 -23.09
CA PRO A 360 -21.24 -18.65 -22.40
C PRO A 360 -22.68 -19.00 -22.80
N ASP A 361 -22.86 -19.59 -23.99
CA ASP A 361 -24.15 -20.00 -24.53
C ASP A 361 -24.62 -21.37 -24.03
N ASP A 362 -23.73 -22.17 -23.43
CA ASP A 362 -24.05 -23.52 -22.94
C ASP A 362 -24.70 -23.50 -21.54
N ILE A 363 -24.84 -22.31 -20.92
CA ILE A 363 -25.27 -22.13 -19.51
C ILE A 363 -26.33 -21.04 -19.31
#